data_AF-F2JX75-F1
#
_entry.id   AF-F2JX75-F1
#
_cell.length_a   1.000
_cell.length_b   1.000
_cell.length_c   1.000
_cell.angle_alpha   90.00
_cell.angle_beta   90.00
_cell.angle_gamma   90.00
#
_symmetry.space_group_name_H-M   'P 1'
#
loop_
_entity.id
_entity.type
_entity.pdbx_description
1 polymer ?
#
loop_
_entity_poly.entity_id
_entity_poly.type
_entity_poly.pdbx_seq_one_letter_code
_entity_poly.pdbx_strand_id
1 'polypeptide(L)'
;MKIVTALLFLVVFGSGYAYANLVRLALIDFSDFRKIEDNVYLSKSLPKDAEKKTLALLENARQRIAAKYGDPVASPVTVVLGNKKEQGRYGLNGPPGTFLFAPWGGYLLLAFDKAEIDVTAHELVHAEIFSRVGYFKRQFEIPAWFDEGAAMQVDYRKKYTSFNAIDQAEFTQLISLDTPAKFWTSDKNQNIDNYRKSKAAIAKLFISTDEKLYSLLEQIKSGEGSTVISTVVNETNKALERTKR
;
A
#
# COMPACT_ATOMS: atom_id res chain seq x y z
N MET A 1 14.99 28.94 28.20
CA MET A 1 14.86 29.21 26.75
C MET A 1 15.88 28.45 25.89
N LYS A 2 17.20 28.55 26.13
CA LYS A 2 18.25 27.91 25.29
C LYS A 2 18.19 26.37 25.19
N ILE A 3 17.82 25.67 26.28
CA ILE A 3 17.72 24.21 26.30
C ILE A 3 16.53 23.69 25.49
N VAL A 4 15.39 24.39 25.56
CA VAL A 4 14.18 24.06 24.78
C VAL A 4 14.43 24.26 23.28
N THR A 5 15.11 25.34 22.90
CA THR A 5 15.49 25.59 21.49
C THR A 5 16.48 24.54 20.97
N ALA A 6 17.48 24.16 21.77
CA ALA A 6 18.45 23.12 21.40
C ALA A 6 17.80 21.72 21.25
N LEU A 7 16.86 21.37 22.14
CA LEU A 7 16.05 20.15 22.03
C LEU A 7 15.15 20.17 20.80
N LEU A 8 14.54 21.33 20.47
CA LEU A 8 13.76 21.51 19.26
C LEU A 8 14.63 21.28 18.00
N PHE A 9 15.84 21.83 17.98
CA PHE A 9 16.78 21.62 16.88
C PHE A 9 17.25 20.16 16.78
N LEU A 10 17.57 19.50 17.90
CA LEU A 10 17.96 18.08 17.91
C LEU A 10 16.82 17.17 17.43
N VAL A 11 15.58 17.47 17.81
CA VAL A 11 14.40 16.75 17.32
C VAL A 11 14.19 17.01 15.84
N VAL A 12 14.30 18.26 15.36
CA VAL A 12 14.13 18.62 13.93
C VAL A 12 15.24 18.04 13.05
N PHE A 13 16.50 18.09 13.47
CA PHE A 13 17.63 17.54 12.71
C PHE A 13 17.70 16.00 12.79
N GLY A 14 17.42 15.40 13.95
CA GLY A 14 17.39 13.95 14.13
C GLY A 14 16.21 13.30 13.39
N SER A 15 15.01 13.89 13.46
CA SER A 15 13.86 13.47 12.67
C SER A 15 14.05 13.80 11.18
N GLY A 16 14.70 14.91 10.84
CA GLY A 16 15.04 15.27 9.47
C GLY A 16 15.94 14.25 8.77
N TYR A 17 16.82 13.54 9.50
CA TYR A 17 17.60 12.43 8.94
C TYR A 17 16.75 11.15 8.77
N ALA A 18 15.94 10.80 9.77
CA ALA A 18 15.07 9.62 9.72
C ALA A 18 13.95 9.74 8.67
N TYR A 19 13.46 10.95 8.43
CA TYR A 19 12.40 11.28 7.46
C TYR A 19 12.93 12.03 6.24
N ALA A 20 14.25 12.02 6.01
CA ALA A 20 14.88 12.75 4.91
C ALA A 20 14.25 12.42 3.55
N ASN A 21 13.82 11.16 3.37
CA ASN A 21 13.19 10.69 2.16
C ASN A 21 11.83 11.34 1.94
N LEU A 22 10.97 11.41 2.97
CA LEU A 22 9.66 12.06 2.89
C LEU A 22 9.77 13.57 2.67
N VAL A 23 10.76 14.22 3.30
CA VAL A 23 11.01 15.66 3.08
C VAL A 23 11.42 15.92 1.63
N ARG A 24 12.30 15.09 1.05
CA ARG A 24 12.67 15.20 -0.37
C ARG A 24 11.46 15.01 -1.29
N LEU A 25 10.59 14.06 -0.98
CA LEU A 25 9.38 13.80 -1.75
C LEU A 25 8.36 14.95 -1.65
N ALA A 26 8.21 15.56 -0.47
CA ALA A 26 7.37 16.74 -0.29
C ALA A 26 7.86 17.96 -1.08
N LEU A 27 9.16 18.01 -1.40
CA LEU A 27 9.80 19.09 -2.16
C LEU A 27 10.15 18.67 -3.58
N ILE A 28 9.54 17.61 -4.13
CA ILE A 28 9.92 17.04 -5.43
C ILE A 28 9.77 18.05 -6.58
N ASP A 29 8.82 18.99 -6.49
CA ASP A 29 8.64 20.09 -7.45
C ASP A 29 9.85 21.03 -7.56
N PHE A 30 10.66 21.12 -6.50
CA PHE A 30 11.86 21.95 -6.46
C PHE A 30 13.14 21.15 -6.75
N SER A 31 13.01 19.91 -7.21
CA SER A 31 14.13 19.02 -7.53
C SER A 31 14.50 19.08 -9.02
N ASP A 32 15.47 18.25 -9.43
CA ASP A 32 15.87 18.08 -10.83
C ASP A 32 15.01 17.04 -11.59
N PHE A 33 13.96 16.49 -10.96
CA PHE A 33 13.02 15.58 -11.60
C PHE A 33 12.22 16.29 -12.69
N ARG A 34 11.90 15.54 -13.74
CA ARG A 34 11.03 16.00 -14.83
C ARG A 34 9.58 15.72 -14.45
N LYS A 35 8.77 16.76 -14.24
CA LYS A 35 7.32 16.62 -14.13
C LYS A 35 6.74 16.32 -15.52
N ILE A 36 6.04 15.20 -15.65
CA ILE A 36 5.43 14.77 -16.93
C ILE A 36 3.91 14.89 -16.93
N GLU A 37 3.31 14.89 -15.74
CA GLU A 37 1.88 15.12 -15.50
C GLU A 37 1.73 15.69 -14.08
N ASP A 38 0.53 16.15 -13.72
CA ASP A 38 0.22 16.47 -12.34
C ASP A 38 0.52 15.30 -11.41
N ASN A 39 1.30 15.58 -10.36
CA ASN A 39 1.79 14.61 -9.39
C ASN A 39 2.67 13.48 -9.96
N VAL A 40 3.16 13.52 -11.21
CA VAL A 40 4.01 12.47 -11.79
C VAL A 40 5.38 13.01 -12.19
N TYR A 41 6.43 12.44 -11.58
CA TYR A 41 7.81 12.89 -11.70
C TYR A 41 8.72 11.75 -12.16
N LEU A 42 9.55 12.02 -13.15
CA LEU A 42 10.57 11.11 -13.66
C LEU A 42 11.97 11.57 -13.29
N SER A 43 12.83 10.64 -12.87
CA SER A 43 14.25 10.91 -12.77
C SER A 43 14.80 11.47 -14.08
N LYS A 44 15.64 12.50 -13.98
CA LYS A 44 16.27 13.16 -15.14
C LYS A 44 17.15 12.21 -15.95
N SER A 45 17.66 11.16 -15.32
CA SER A 45 18.51 10.14 -15.94
C SER A 45 17.75 9.15 -16.83
N LEU A 46 16.41 9.12 -16.76
CA LEU A 46 15.59 8.18 -17.49
C LEU A 46 15.52 8.51 -18.99
N PRO A 47 15.42 7.49 -19.87
CA PRO A 47 15.38 7.69 -21.31
C PRO A 47 14.11 8.42 -21.76
N LYS A 48 14.10 8.91 -23.00
CA LYS A 48 13.00 9.71 -23.56
C LYS A 48 11.66 8.96 -23.60
N ASP A 49 11.70 7.64 -23.80
CA ASP A 49 10.52 6.77 -23.84
C ASP A 49 9.96 6.44 -22.45
N ALA A 50 10.66 6.83 -21.37
CA ALA A 50 10.23 6.57 -20.00
C ALA A 50 8.86 7.19 -19.68
N GLU A 51 8.58 8.38 -20.21
CA GLU A 51 7.30 9.06 -20.02
C GLU A 51 6.13 8.23 -20.53
N LYS A 52 6.17 7.83 -21.80
CA LYS A 52 5.13 6.98 -22.40
C LYS A 52 4.98 5.65 -21.65
N LYS A 53 6.08 5.02 -21.25
CA LYS A 53 6.08 3.77 -20.49
C LYS A 53 5.43 3.93 -19.11
N THR A 54 5.79 4.99 -18.38
CA THR A 54 5.24 5.29 -17.06
C THR A 54 3.76 5.60 -17.12
N LEU A 55 3.32 6.47 -18.03
CA LEU A 55 1.90 6.82 -18.16
C LEU A 55 1.05 5.60 -18.53
N ALA A 56 1.53 4.78 -19.48
CA ALA A 56 0.84 3.53 -19.82
C ALA A 56 0.79 2.54 -18.66
N LEU A 57 1.87 2.43 -17.87
CA LEU A 57 1.90 1.56 -16.69
C LEU A 57 0.89 2.01 -15.62
N LEU A 58 0.84 3.31 -15.31
CA LEU A 58 -0.10 3.87 -14.35
C LEU A 58 -1.55 3.70 -14.82
N GLU A 59 -1.83 3.98 -16.09
CA GLU A 59 -3.17 3.82 -16.66
C GLU A 59 -3.63 2.36 -16.60
N ASN A 60 -2.80 1.42 -17.05
CA ASN A 60 -3.14 -0.01 -17.00
C ASN A 60 -3.34 -0.51 -15.56
N ALA A 61 -2.55 -0.01 -14.60
CA ALA A 61 -2.72 -0.34 -13.19
C ALA A 61 -4.05 0.20 -12.64
N ARG A 62 -4.42 1.44 -12.97
CA ARG A 62 -5.71 2.05 -12.60
C ARG A 62 -6.89 1.31 -13.21
N GLN A 63 -6.82 0.94 -14.48
CA GLN A 63 -7.86 0.14 -15.15
C GLN A 63 -8.04 -1.22 -14.48
N ARG A 64 -6.95 -1.88 -14.06
CA ARG A 64 -7.02 -3.14 -13.31
C ARG A 64 -7.71 -2.97 -11.96
N ILE A 65 -7.39 -1.89 -11.24
CA ILE A 65 -8.07 -1.56 -9.98
C ILE A 65 -9.55 -1.30 -10.25
N ALA A 66 -9.87 -0.52 -11.29
CA ALA A 66 -11.24 -0.23 -11.70
C ALA A 66 -12.05 -1.50 -11.95
N ALA A 67 -11.48 -2.45 -12.68
CA ALA A 67 -12.11 -3.75 -12.94
C ALA A 67 -12.35 -4.60 -11.68
N LYS A 68 -11.55 -4.42 -10.62
CA LYS A 68 -11.66 -5.19 -9.38
C LYS A 68 -12.53 -4.52 -8.31
N TYR A 69 -12.43 -3.21 -8.15
CA TYR A 69 -12.98 -2.46 -7.02
C TYR A 69 -13.92 -1.31 -7.41
N GLY A 70 -13.99 -0.94 -8.69
CA GLY A 70 -14.62 0.28 -9.16
C GLY A 70 -13.61 1.43 -9.30
N ASP A 71 -14.08 2.59 -9.74
CA ASP A 71 -13.19 3.66 -10.20
C ASP A 71 -12.22 4.16 -9.10
N PRO A 72 -10.90 4.14 -9.36
CA PRO A 72 -9.91 4.65 -8.43
C PRO A 72 -9.96 6.19 -8.37
N VAL A 73 -9.77 6.75 -7.18
CA VAL A 73 -9.80 8.21 -6.92
C VAL A 73 -8.48 8.75 -6.40
N ALA A 74 -7.55 7.89 -5.99
CA ALA A 74 -6.27 8.27 -5.43
C ALA A 74 -5.35 8.88 -6.50
N SER A 75 -4.79 10.04 -6.17
CA SER A 75 -3.81 10.75 -6.99
C SER A 75 -2.54 11.02 -6.17
N PRO A 76 -1.76 9.99 -5.81
CA PRO A 76 -0.54 10.20 -5.04
C PRO A 76 0.56 10.86 -5.88
N VAL A 77 1.51 11.50 -5.19
CA VAL A 77 2.75 11.96 -5.83
C VAL A 77 3.55 10.74 -6.25
N THR A 78 3.62 10.50 -7.55
CA THR A 78 4.30 9.36 -8.17
C THR A 78 5.68 9.77 -8.62
N VAL A 79 6.70 9.08 -8.13
CA VAL A 79 8.10 9.36 -8.45
C VAL A 79 8.75 8.09 -9.02
N VAL A 80 9.17 8.17 -10.27
CA VAL A 80 9.84 7.07 -10.98
C VAL A 80 11.35 7.27 -10.91
N LEU A 81 11.99 6.35 -10.19
CA LEU A 81 13.38 6.38 -9.82
C LEU A 81 14.21 5.56 -10.81
N GLY A 82 15.32 6.10 -11.26
CA GLY A 82 16.23 5.48 -12.23
C GLY A 82 17.15 4.45 -11.60
N ASN A 83 18.29 4.90 -11.07
CA ASN A 83 19.35 4.00 -10.59
C ASN A 83 19.25 3.70 -9.09
N LYS A 84 19.92 2.63 -8.62
CA LYS A 84 19.91 2.18 -7.21
C LYS A 84 20.30 3.25 -6.18
N LYS A 85 21.22 4.16 -6.53
CA LYS A 85 21.65 5.25 -5.62
C LYS A 85 20.52 6.25 -5.40
N GLU A 86 19.80 6.59 -6.46
CA GLU A 86 18.60 7.42 -6.38
C GLU A 86 17.47 6.69 -5.66
N GLN A 87 17.23 5.42 -5.98
CA GLN A 87 16.24 4.56 -5.31
C GLN A 87 16.45 4.57 -3.77
N GLY A 88 17.68 4.33 -3.30
CA GLY A 88 17.99 4.35 -1.87
C GLY A 88 17.86 5.73 -1.21
N ARG A 89 18.15 6.82 -1.95
CA ARG A 89 18.00 8.21 -1.46
C ARG A 89 16.54 8.60 -1.20
N TYR A 90 15.61 7.98 -1.90
CA TYR A 90 14.17 8.22 -1.73
C TYR A 90 13.48 7.09 -0.93
N GLY A 91 14.24 6.11 -0.43
CA GLY A 91 13.72 5.05 0.43
C GLY A 91 13.23 3.80 -0.29
N LEU A 92 13.40 3.71 -1.61
CA LEU A 92 13.08 2.50 -2.37
C LEU A 92 14.27 1.53 -2.34
N ASN A 93 14.35 0.69 -1.32
CA ASN A 93 15.46 -0.25 -1.11
C ASN A 93 15.02 -1.71 -1.27
N GLY A 94 15.16 -2.26 -2.48
CA GLY A 94 14.89 -3.67 -2.74
C GLY A 94 13.65 -3.95 -3.58
N PRO A 95 12.44 -3.52 -3.19
CA PRO A 95 11.23 -3.84 -3.94
C PRO A 95 11.16 -3.04 -5.26
N PRO A 96 10.38 -3.52 -6.25
CA PRO A 96 10.17 -2.79 -7.51
C PRO A 96 9.37 -1.49 -7.38
N GLY A 97 8.61 -1.36 -6.29
CA GLY A 97 7.84 -0.17 -5.95
C GLY A 97 7.49 -0.17 -4.47
N THR A 98 7.04 0.97 -3.96
CA THR A 98 6.49 1.10 -2.60
C THR A 98 5.59 2.32 -2.51
N PHE A 99 4.53 2.22 -1.71
CA PHE A 99 3.73 3.36 -1.30
C PHE A 99 4.14 3.85 0.10
N LEU A 100 4.43 5.14 0.22
CA LEU A 100 4.77 5.80 1.49
C LEU A 100 3.63 6.70 1.94
N PHE A 101 3.32 6.62 3.23
CA PHE A 101 2.23 7.35 3.86
C PHE A 101 2.81 8.50 4.70
N ALA A 102 2.36 9.72 4.45
CA ALA A 102 2.65 10.88 5.28
C ALA A 102 1.34 11.58 5.69
N PRO A 103 1.32 12.31 6.83
CA PRO A 103 0.15 13.07 7.24
C PRO A 103 -0.36 14.09 6.21
N TRP A 104 0.52 14.56 5.32
CA TRP A 104 0.23 15.56 4.29
C TRP A 104 0.04 14.98 2.89
N GLY A 105 0.23 13.68 2.68
CA GLY A 105 0.11 13.08 1.36
C GLY A 105 0.68 11.68 1.25
N GLY A 106 0.36 11.04 0.12
CA GLY A 106 0.85 9.72 -0.24
C GLY A 106 1.84 9.78 -1.39
N TYR A 107 2.85 8.93 -1.35
CA TYR A 107 3.93 8.89 -2.34
C TYR A 107 4.08 7.50 -2.93
N LEU A 108 3.89 7.37 -4.24
CA LEU A 108 4.13 6.14 -4.98
C LEU A 108 5.54 6.19 -5.58
N LEU A 109 6.43 5.31 -5.13
CA LEU A 109 7.78 5.19 -5.69
C LEU A 109 7.86 3.96 -6.57
N LEU A 110 8.40 4.11 -7.78
CA LEU A 110 8.58 3.03 -8.74
C LEU A 110 10.02 2.96 -9.22
N ALA A 111 10.64 1.78 -9.21
CA ALA A 111 11.93 1.54 -9.85
C ALA A 111 11.70 1.30 -11.34
N PHE A 112 12.20 2.19 -12.19
CA PHE A 112 11.94 2.14 -13.64
C PHE A 112 12.32 0.81 -14.30
N ASP A 113 13.39 0.17 -13.83
CA ASP A 113 13.93 -1.09 -14.36
C ASP A 113 13.18 -2.34 -13.91
N LYS A 114 12.24 -2.22 -12.95
CA LYS A 114 11.59 -3.38 -12.29
C LYS A 114 10.09 -3.24 -12.11
N ALA A 115 9.56 -2.02 -12.07
CA ALA A 115 8.15 -1.78 -11.82
C ALA A 115 7.31 -2.35 -12.97
N GLU A 116 6.38 -3.21 -12.61
CA GLU A 116 5.43 -3.83 -13.52
C GLU A 116 4.01 -3.57 -13.06
N ILE A 117 3.03 -3.92 -13.89
CA ILE A 117 1.61 -3.67 -13.63
C ILE A 117 1.14 -4.29 -12.31
N ASP A 118 1.62 -5.49 -11.96
CA ASP A 118 1.24 -6.17 -10.71
C ASP A 118 1.66 -5.37 -9.47
N VAL A 119 2.91 -4.88 -9.46
CA VAL A 119 3.42 -4.06 -8.36
C VAL A 119 2.72 -2.71 -8.35
N THR A 120 2.59 -2.08 -9.50
CA THR A 120 2.01 -0.73 -9.58
C THR A 120 0.55 -0.73 -9.14
N ALA A 121 -0.24 -1.72 -9.55
CA ALA A 121 -1.63 -1.86 -9.12
C ALA A 121 -1.71 -2.17 -7.62
N HIS A 122 -0.84 -3.03 -7.09
CA HIS A 122 -0.75 -3.32 -5.65
C HIS A 122 -0.49 -2.05 -4.84
N GLU A 123 0.56 -1.30 -5.16
CA GLU A 123 0.90 -0.07 -4.44
C GLU A 123 -0.18 1.02 -4.57
N LEU A 124 -0.86 1.11 -5.72
CA LEU A 124 -1.98 2.04 -5.91
C LEU A 124 -3.22 1.65 -5.10
N VAL A 125 -3.45 0.38 -4.75
CA VAL A 125 -4.52 0.02 -3.81
C VAL A 125 -4.24 0.55 -2.41
N HIS A 126 -2.98 0.55 -1.95
CA HIS A 126 -2.64 1.24 -0.70
C HIS A 126 -2.93 2.74 -0.79
N ALA A 127 -2.69 3.36 -1.96
CA ALA A 127 -3.04 4.75 -2.22
C ALA A 127 -4.56 5.00 -2.16
N GLU A 128 -5.38 4.07 -2.67
CA GLU A 128 -6.84 4.11 -2.57
C GLU A 128 -7.31 4.04 -1.11
N ILE A 129 -6.79 3.08 -0.35
CA ILE A 129 -7.11 2.93 1.07
C ILE A 129 -6.77 4.23 1.79
N PHE A 130 -5.53 4.72 1.63
CA PHE A 130 -5.09 5.97 2.23
C PHE A 130 -5.94 7.18 1.84
N SER A 131 -6.25 7.36 0.55
CA SER A 131 -7.01 8.53 0.07
C SER A 131 -8.46 8.52 0.55
N ARG A 132 -9.05 7.34 0.75
CA ARG A 132 -10.45 7.20 1.16
C ARG A 132 -10.63 7.38 2.67
N VAL A 133 -9.76 6.78 3.49
CA VAL A 133 -9.92 6.83 4.96
C VAL A 133 -9.08 7.91 5.63
N GLY A 134 -8.05 8.44 4.95
CA GLY A 134 -7.11 9.41 5.49
C GLY A 134 -6.03 8.78 6.38
N TYR A 135 -4.99 9.58 6.69
CA TYR A 135 -3.79 9.12 7.38
C TYR A 135 -4.05 8.41 8.72
N PHE A 136 -4.84 9.04 9.60
CA PHE A 136 -5.06 8.53 10.95
C PHE A 136 -5.84 7.21 10.96
N LYS A 137 -6.97 7.14 10.23
CA LYS A 137 -7.77 5.91 10.16
C LYS A 137 -6.99 4.78 9.50
N ARG A 138 -6.23 5.07 8.44
CA ARG A 138 -5.32 4.10 7.85
C ARG A 138 -4.33 3.55 8.89
N GLN A 139 -3.76 4.41 9.74
CA GLN A 139 -2.71 4.04 10.69
C GLN A 139 -3.23 3.23 11.90
N PHE A 140 -4.49 3.47 12.31
CA PHE A 140 -5.02 2.94 13.58
C PHE A 140 -6.22 2.00 13.42
N GLU A 141 -6.94 2.04 12.30
CA GLU A 141 -8.17 1.28 12.10
C GLU A 141 -8.06 0.22 10.98
N ILE A 142 -7.06 0.30 10.10
CA ILE A 142 -6.86 -0.67 9.01
C ILE A 142 -5.77 -1.68 9.41
N PRO A 143 -6.12 -2.98 9.63
CA PRO A 143 -5.14 -4.00 9.95
C PRO A 143 -4.21 -4.31 8.76
N ALA A 144 -2.96 -4.65 9.03
CA ALA A 144 -1.98 -4.98 7.98
C ALA A 144 -2.42 -6.14 7.07
N TRP A 145 -2.96 -7.23 7.62
CA TRP A 145 -3.50 -8.33 6.81
C TRP A 145 -4.61 -7.88 5.85
N PHE A 146 -5.41 -6.88 6.23
CA PHE A 146 -6.49 -6.36 5.39
C PHE A 146 -5.95 -5.46 4.28
N ASP A 147 -5.07 -4.51 4.63
CA ASP A 147 -4.40 -3.59 3.69
C ASP A 147 -3.68 -4.39 2.58
N GLU A 148 -2.81 -5.32 3.00
CA GLU A 148 -2.06 -6.18 2.09
C GLU A 148 -2.97 -7.16 1.34
N GLY A 149 -3.94 -7.78 2.00
CA GLY A 149 -4.86 -8.72 1.36
C GLY A 149 -5.71 -8.08 0.26
N ALA A 150 -6.11 -6.82 0.45
CA ALA A 150 -6.82 -6.02 -0.53
C ALA A 150 -5.91 -5.66 -1.72
N ALA A 151 -4.70 -5.18 -1.47
CA ALA A 151 -3.73 -4.88 -2.52
C ALA A 151 -3.35 -6.13 -3.33
N MET A 152 -3.28 -7.29 -2.67
CA MET A 152 -2.99 -8.57 -3.30
C MET A 152 -4.07 -9.08 -4.25
N GLN A 153 -5.29 -8.55 -4.23
CA GLN A 153 -6.34 -8.95 -5.18
C GLN A 153 -6.05 -8.55 -6.62
N VAL A 154 -5.18 -7.55 -6.84
CA VAL A 154 -4.79 -7.05 -8.18
C VAL A 154 -3.34 -7.38 -8.56
N ASP A 155 -2.63 -8.09 -7.67
CA ASP A 155 -1.29 -8.61 -7.91
C ASP A 155 -1.34 -10.06 -8.40
N TYR A 156 -0.91 -10.30 -9.64
CA TYR A 156 -0.95 -11.61 -10.29
C TYR A 156 0.41 -12.29 -10.40
N ARG A 157 1.43 -11.84 -9.67
CA ARG A 157 2.75 -12.49 -9.68
C ARG A 157 2.62 -13.93 -9.19
N LYS A 158 3.15 -14.89 -9.98
CA LYS A 158 2.99 -16.34 -9.79
C LYS A 158 3.25 -16.85 -8.36
N LYS A 159 4.21 -16.25 -7.66
CA LYS A 159 4.52 -16.62 -6.27
C LYS A 159 3.37 -16.34 -5.29
N TYR A 160 2.34 -15.58 -5.67
CA TYR A 160 1.17 -15.29 -4.83
C TYR A 160 -0.15 -15.84 -5.39
N THR A 161 -0.12 -16.52 -6.55
CA THR A 161 -1.34 -17.00 -7.23
C THR A 161 -1.69 -18.45 -6.91
N SER A 162 -0.85 -19.17 -6.15
CA SER A 162 -1.21 -20.47 -5.61
C SER A 162 -2.32 -20.29 -4.57
N PHE A 163 -3.56 -20.42 -5.03
CA PHE A 163 -4.78 -20.21 -4.27
C PHE A 163 -5.11 -21.48 -3.48
N ASN A 164 -4.66 -21.55 -2.24
CA ASN A 164 -5.26 -22.47 -1.28
C ASN A 164 -6.44 -21.75 -0.66
N ALA A 165 -7.59 -22.43 -0.55
CA ALA A 165 -8.67 -21.93 0.29
C ALA A 165 -8.13 -21.77 1.70
N ILE A 166 -8.42 -20.63 2.34
CA ILE A 166 -8.07 -20.42 3.75
C ILE A 166 -9.08 -21.15 4.62
N ASP A 167 -8.61 -21.91 5.60
CA ASP A 167 -9.49 -22.51 6.59
C ASP A 167 -9.73 -21.56 7.80
N GLN A 168 -10.63 -21.96 8.69
CA GLN A 168 -10.98 -21.17 9.88
C GLN A 168 -9.79 -20.93 10.84
N ALA A 169 -8.94 -21.95 11.04
CA ALA A 169 -7.82 -21.85 11.97
C ALA A 169 -6.76 -20.91 11.40
N GLU A 170 -6.47 -21.04 10.11
CA GLU A 170 -5.59 -20.14 9.37
C GLU A 170 -6.12 -18.70 9.37
N PHE A 171 -7.43 -18.51 9.13
CA PHE A 171 -8.05 -17.18 9.15
C PHE A 171 -7.95 -16.54 10.54
N THR A 172 -8.24 -17.31 11.60
CA THR A 172 -8.13 -16.84 12.99
C THR A 172 -6.70 -16.44 13.36
N GLN A 173 -5.70 -17.21 12.91
CA GLN A 173 -4.30 -16.84 13.11
C GLN A 173 -3.94 -15.59 12.31
N LEU A 174 -4.38 -15.49 11.06
CA LEU A 174 -4.06 -14.39 10.16
C LEU A 174 -4.55 -13.04 10.67
N ILE A 175 -5.78 -12.95 11.19
CA ILE A 175 -6.34 -11.67 11.64
C ILE A 175 -5.54 -11.06 12.81
N SER A 176 -4.72 -11.85 13.51
CA SER A 176 -3.79 -11.36 14.52
C SER A 176 -2.58 -10.60 13.95
N LEU A 177 -2.31 -10.72 12.65
CA LEU A 177 -1.29 -9.97 11.91
C LEU A 177 -1.80 -8.56 11.56
N ASP A 178 -2.23 -7.84 12.59
CA ASP A 178 -2.91 -6.54 12.52
C ASP A 178 -1.96 -5.35 12.31
N THR A 179 -0.67 -5.53 12.56
CA THR A 179 0.36 -4.47 12.48
C THR A 179 1.49 -4.87 11.54
N PRO A 180 2.20 -3.89 10.95
CA PRO A 180 3.37 -4.14 10.12
C PRO A 180 4.40 -5.08 10.77
N ALA A 181 4.69 -4.88 12.06
CA ALA A 181 5.68 -5.67 12.79
C ALA A 181 5.29 -7.14 12.97
N LYS A 182 3.99 -7.45 13.02
CA LYS A 182 3.49 -8.83 13.05
C LYS A 182 3.42 -9.44 11.66
N PHE A 183 3.06 -8.64 10.66
CA PHE A 183 2.90 -9.09 9.28
C PHE A 183 4.22 -9.38 8.58
N TRP A 184 5.21 -8.50 8.69
CA TRP A 184 6.51 -8.68 8.05
C TRP A 184 7.55 -9.18 9.04
N THR A 185 8.16 -10.30 8.69
CA THR A 185 9.22 -10.97 9.46
C THR A 185 10.55 -10.92 8.69
N SER A 186 11.62 -11.40 9.32
CA SER A 186 12.91 -11.62 8.65
C SER A 186 12.87 -12.80 7.66
N ASP A 187 11.88 -13.69 7.76
CA ASP A 187 11.70 -14.82 6.85
C ASP A 187 10.86 -14.43 5.63
N LYS A 188 11.51 -14.44 4.46
CA LYS A 188 10.87 -14.13 3.17
C LYS A 188 9.76 -15.12 2.82
N ASN A 189 9.91 -16.40 3.17
CA ASN A 189 8.89 -17.41 2.89
C ASN A 189 7.65 -17.19 3.76
N GLN A 190 7.84 -16.88 5.04
CA GLN A 190 6.74 -16.49 5.92
C GLN A 190 6.01 -15.25 5.40
N ASN A 191 6.74 -14.25 4.91
CA ASN A 191 6.10 -13.05 4.34
C ASN A 191 5.28 -13.40 3.09
N ILE A 192 5.81 -14.26 2.20
CA ILE A 192 5.06 -14.76 1.03
C ILE A 192 3.79 -15.50 1.45
N ASP A 193 3.87 -16.31 2.51
CA ASP A 193 2.72 -17.03 3.08
C ASP A 193 1.68 -16.06 3.64
N ASN A 194 2.10 -15.04 4.40
CA ASN A 194 1.22 -14.00 4.94
C ASN A 194 0.48 -13.27 3.81
N TYR A 195 1.16 -12.94 2.71
CA TYR A 195 0.51 -12.36 1.52
C TYR A 195 -0.53 -13.29 0.90
N ARG A 196 -0.20 -14.57 0.72
CA ARG A 196 -1.13 -15.56 0.13
C ARG A 196 -2.37 -15.75 1.00
N LYS A 197 -2.18 -15.91 2.31
CA LYS A 197 -3.28 -16.06 3.28
C LYS A 197 -4.15 -14.81 3.33
N SER A 198 -3.55 -13.61 3.34
CA SER A 198 -4.29 -12.35 3.28
C SER A 198 -5.12 -12.21 2.00
N LYS A 199 -4.55 -12.60 0.86
CA LYS A 199 -5.26 -12.62 -0.41
C LYS A 199 -6.47 -13.57 -0.36
N ALA A 200 -6.29 -14.78 0.16
CA ALA A 200 -7.38 -15.76 0.29
C ALA A 200 -8.44 -15.30 1.30
N ALA A 201 -8.04 -14.73 2.42
CA ALA A 201 -8.91 -14.20 3.46
C ALA A 201 -9.79 -13.05 2.95
N ILE A 202 -9.22 -12.07 2.26
CA ILE A 202 -9.99 -10.95 1.69
C ILE A 202 -10.95 -11.44 0.59
N ALA A 203 -10.51 -12.37 -0.25
CA ALA A 203 -11.41 -12.99 -1.23
C ALA A 203 -12.59 -13.70 -0.55
N LYS A 204 -12.33 -14.48 0.50
CA LYS A 204 -13.37 -15.16 1.27
C LYS A 204 -14.30 -14.19 1.99
N LEU A 205 -13.75 -13.09 2.53
CA LEU A 205 -14.51 -12.04 3.21
C LEU A 205 -15.52 -11.40 2.26
N PHE A 206 -15.09 -10.94 1.09
CA PHE A 206 -16.01 -10.33 0.11
C PHE A 206 -17.07 -11.32 -0.36
N ILE A 207 -16.72 -12.60 -0.57
CA ILE A 207 -17.71 -13.63 -0.94
C ILE A 207 -18.72 -13.89 0.19
N SER A 208 -18.28 -13.87 1.45
CA SER A 208 -19.12 -14.29 2.59
C SER A 208 -20.04 -13.19 3.12
N THR A 209 -19.72 -11.93 2.81
CA THR A 209 -20.41 -10.74 3.33
C THR A 209 -21.10 -9.92 2.24
N ASP A 210 -20.83 -10.19 0.96
CA ASP A 210 -21.21 -9.37 -0.20
C ASP A 210 -20.67 -7.92 -0.15
N GLU A 211 -19.72 -7.67 0.76
CA GLU A 211 -19.09 -6.36 0.92
C GLU A 211 -18.08 -6.08 -0.21
N LYS A 212 -17.87 -4.79 -0.45
CA LYS A 212 -16.88 -4.29 -1.41
C LYS A 212 -15.86 -3.41 -0.69
N LEU A 213 -14.60 -3.45 -1.14
CA LEU A 213 -13.52 -2.67 -0.53
C LEU A 213 -13.90 -1.20 -0.33
N TYR A 214 -14.37 -0.52 -1.37
CA TYR A 214 -14.67 0.92 -1.27
C TYR A 214 -15.88 1.23 -0.40
N SER A 215 -16.88 0.33 -0.33
CA SER A 215 -18.00 0.47 0.62
C SER A 215 -17.52 0.37 2.06
N LEU A 216 -16.68 -0.63 2.36
CA LEU A 216 -16.09 -0.78 3.70
C LEU A 216 -15.24 0.43 4.09
N LEU A 217 -14.41 0.93 3.18
CA LEU A 217 -13.58 2.12 3.44
C LEU A 217 -14.43 3.36 3.73
N GLU A 218 -15.57 3.53 3.08
CA GLU A 218 -16.47 4.66 3.37
C GLU A 218 -17.12 4.52 4.76
N GLN A 219 -17.53 3.32 5.16
CA GLN A 219 -18.03 3.06 6.54
C GLN A 219 -16.93 3.30 7.59
N ILE A 220 -15.68 2.92 7.30
CA ILE A 220 -14.54 3.20 8.18
C ILE A 220 -14.34 4.72 8.30
N LYS A 221 -14.40 5.43 7.18
CA LYS A 221 -14.27 6.89 7.13
C LYS A 221 -15.36 7.61 7.93
N SER A 222 -16.61 7.13 7.89
CA SER A 222 -17.75 7.74 8.62
C SER A 222 -17.70 7.57 10.14
N GLY A 223 -16.76 6.79 10.67
CA GLY A 223 -16.53 6.65 12.12
C GLY A 223 -16.81 5.25 12.68
N GLU A 224 -17.13 4.27 11.84
CA GLU A 224 -17.52 2.93 12.28
C GLU A 224 -16.36 1.90 12.17
N GLY A 225 -15.12 2.36 11.95
CA GLY A 225 -14.10 1.51 11.33
C GLY A 225 -13.69 0.25 12.07
N SER A 226 -13.40 0.33 13.37
CA SER A 226 -13.07 -0.86 14.17
C SER A 226 -14.26 -1.82 14.29
N THR A 227 -15.48 -1.30 14.31
CA THR A 227 -16.72 -2.07 14.37
C THR A 227 -16.99 -2.79 13.04
N VAL A 228 -16.79 -2.12 11.91
CA VAL A 228 -17.03 -2.66 10.56
C VAL A 228 -16.08 -3.83 10.28
N ILE A 229 -14.77 -3.63 10.48
CA ILE A 229 -13.77 -4.70 10.28
C ILE A 229 -14.06 -5.90 11.20
N SER A 230 -14.40 -5.66 12.47
CA SER A 230 -14.74 -6.73 13.40
C SER A 230 -16.00 -7.50 12.97
N THR A 231 -16.99 -6.80 12.41
CA THR A 231 -18.25 -7.39 11.94
C THR A 231 -17.99 -8.32 10.77
N VAL A 232 -17.31 -7.86 9.72
CA VAL A 232 -17.01 -8.69 8.55
C VAL A 232 -16.09 -9.87 8.89
N VAL A 233 -15.18 -9.71 9.85
CA VAL A 233 -14.34 -10.81 10.37
C VAL A 233 -15.22 -11.87 11.03
N ASN A 234 -16.15 -11.48 11.90
CA ASN A 234 -17.05 -12.41 12.58
C ASN A 234 -17.96 -13.17 11.62
N GLU A 235 -18.50 -12.51 10.60
CA GLU A 235 -19.33 -13.12 9.57
C GLU A 235 -18.54 -14.10 8.70
N THR A 236 -17.33 -13.70 8.29
CA THR A 236 -16.42 -14.56 7.53
C THR A 236 -16.06 -15.83 8.31
N ASN A 237 -15.78 -15.69 9.61
CA ASN A 237 -15.51 -16.84 10.49
C ASN A 237 -16.70 -17.80 10.58
N LYS A 238 -17.92 -17.29 10.78
CA LYS A 238 -19.14 -18.12 10.77
C LYS A 238 -19.35 -18.85 9.44
N ALA A 239 -19.02 -18.21 8.31
CA ALA A 239 -19.11 -18.85 7.01
C ALA A 239 -18.08 -19.99 6.84
N LEU A 240 -16.86 -19.81 7.36
CA LEU A 240 -15.82 -20.85 7.35
C LEU A 240 -16.21 -22.06 8.22
N GLU A 241 -16.85 -21.86 9.38
CA GLU A 241 -17.34 -22.95 10.23
C GLU A 241 -18.39 -23.82 9.54
N ARG A 242 -19.32 -23.20 8.81
CA ARG A 242 -20.40 -23.93 8.11
C ARG A 242 -19.86 -24.82 6.98
N THR A 243 -18.69 -24.49 6.42
CA THR A 243 -18.09 -25.25 5.32
C THR A 243 -17.40 -26.53 5.80
N LYS A 244 -17.22 -26.71 7.13
CA LYS A 244 -16.63 -27.91 7.76
C LYS A 244 -17.68 -28.98 8.11
N ARG A 245 -18.97 -28.66 8.07
CA ARG A 245 -20.08 -29.57 8.36
C ARG A 245 -20.65 -30.13 7.07
#